data_AF-A0A519NRF3-F1
#
_entry.id   AF-A0A519NRF3-F1
#
_cell.length_a   1.000
_cell.length_b   1.000
_cell.length_c   1.000
_cell.angle_alpha   90.00
_cell.angle_beta   90.00
_cell.angle_gamma   90.00
#
_symmetry.space_group_name_H-M   'P 1'
#
loop_
_entity.id
_entity.type
_entity.pdbx_description
1 polymer ?
#
loop_
_entity_poly.entity_id
_entity_poly.type
_entity_poly.pdbx_seq_one_letter_code
_entity_poly.pdbx_strand_id
1 'polypeptide(L)'
;AFADKYFETGGVTLTYFGDGAARQGSLHEAFNMAMLWKLPVVFIVENNGYAMGTSVERTANHTDIWKLGLGYEMPCGPVDGMNPVKVAEAMHEAIDRARRGDGPTFLEMKTYRYRGHSMSDAQHYRTKEEVEEYRKIDPITQVLDIIKDNKYASDEEIETIDNRVKDLVSECEKFAEESPYPDMSVMYNVVYEQENYPFLPHKLQ
;
A
#
# COMPACT_ATOMS: atom_id res chain seq x y z
N ALA A 1 11.25 4.96 10.51
CA ALA A 1 10.88 6.36 10.80
C ALA A 1 11.63 6.92 12.00
N PHE A 2 11.35 6.47 13.23
CA PHE A 2 12.09 6.92 14.42
C PHE A 2 13.59 6.61 14.31
N ALA A 3 13.93 5.38 13.93
CA ALA A 3 15.33 4.99 13.69
C ALA A 3 15.99 5.85 12.61
N ASP A 4 15.34 6.08 11.47
CA ASP A 4 15.88 6.94 10.40
C ASP A 4 16.19 8.36 10.88
N LYS A 5 15.29 8.91 11.71
CA LYS A 5 15.50 10.21 12.33
C LYS A 5 16.64 10.17 13.36
N TYR A 6 16.67 9.16 14.22
CA TYR A 6 17.64 9.03 15.30
C TYR A 6 19.07 8.81 14.79
N PHE A 7 19.21 8.04 13.71
CA PHE A 7 20.49 7.73 13.06
C PHE A 7 20.80 8.63 11.86
N GLU A 8 19.96 9.65 11.59
CA GLU A 8 20.14 10.62 10.52
C GLU A 8 20.39 9.98 9.13
N THR A 9 19.69 8.88 8.83
CA THR A 9 19.90 8.11 7.58
C THR A 9 19.37 8.82 6.33
N GLY A 10 18.55 9.87 6.50
CA GLY A 10 17.80 10.52 5.43
C GLY A 10 16.63 9.69 4.87
N GLY A 11 16.36 8.52 5.49
CA GLY A 11 15.27 7.64 5.12
C GLY A 11 13.89 8.23 5.45
N VAL A 12 12.92 7.94 4.57
CA VAL A 12 11.50 8.25 4.80
C VAL A 12 10.74 6.93 4.80
N THR A 13 9.97 6.69 5.86
CA THR A 13 9.11 5.50 5.94
C THR A 13 7.79 5.77 5.23
N LEU A 14 7.37 4.85 4.37
CA LEU A 14 6.03 4.85 3.79
C LEU A 14 5.21 3.77 4.50
N THR A 15 4.04 4.13 5.01
CA THR A 15 3.16 3.19 5.72
C THR A 15 1.82 3.12 5.02
N TYR A 16 1.57 1.98 4.36
CA TYR A 16 0.36 1.70 3.60
C TYR A 16 -0.63 0.89 4.41
N PHE A 17 -1.91 1.23 4.28
CA PHE A 17 -3.00 0.49 4.91
C PHE A 17 -4.34 0.76 4.20
N GLY A 18 -5.31 -0.14 4.37
CA GLY A 18 -6.64 0.03 3.79
C GLY A 18 -7.58 0.88 4.65
N ASP A 19 -8.71 1.26 4.08
CA ASP A 19 -9.79 2.01 4.74
C ASP A 19 -10.30 1.35 6.04
N GLY A 20 -10.38 0.01 6.08
CA GLY A 20 -10.75 -0.72 7.30
C GLY A 20 -9.70 -0.64 8.41
N ALA A 21 -8.42 -0.70 8.04
CA ALA A 21 -7.31 -0.59 9.00
C ALA A 21 -7.21 0.82 9.58
N ALA A 22 -7.67 1.84 8.85
CA ALA A 22 -7.72 3.21 9.33
C ALA A 22 -8.66 3.43 10.54
N ARG A 23 -9.43 2.40 10.93
CA ARG A 23 -10.33 2.42 12.09
C ARG A 23 -9.72 1.80 13.35
N GLN A 24 -8.49 1.30 13.27
CA GLN A 24 -7.81 0.71 14.43
C GLN A 24 -7.24 1.79 15.34
N GLY A 25 -7.37 1.60 16.67
CA GLY A 25 -6.83 2.52 17.67
C GLY A 25 -5.32 2.73 17.56
N SER A 26 -4.59 1.71 17.09
CA SER A 26 -3.15 1.78 16.83
C SER A 26 -2.76 2.87 15.83
N LEU A 27 -3.64 3.23 14.89
CA LEU A 27 -3.39 4.35 13.97
C LEU A 27 -3.29 5.67 14.73
N HIS A 28 -4.21 5.90 15.67
CA HIS A 28 -4.26 7.11 16.47
C HIS A 28 -3.04 7.25 17.40
N GLU A 29 -2.59 6.14 17.97
CA GLU A 29 -1.34 6.08 18.73
C GLU A 29 -0.15 6.43 17.84
N ALA A 30 -0.07 5.83 16.65
CA ALA A 30 1.01 6.09 15.69
C ALA A 30 1.03 7.56 15.22
N PHE A 31 -0.13 8.14 14.89
CA PHE A 31 -0.25 9.55 14.47
C PHE A 31 0.24 10.50 15.56
N ASN A 32 -0.20 10.28 16.81
CA ASN A 32 0.22 11.10 17.94
C ASN A 32 1.74 11.10 18.10
N MET A 33 2.35 9.92 18.10
CA MET A 33 3.80 9.77 18.30
C MET A 33 4.59 10.34 17.10
N ALA A 34 4.12 10.10 15.88
CA ALA A 34 4.76 10.61 14.67
C ALA A 34 4.75 12.14 14.60
N MET A 35 3.63 12.77 14.97
CA MET A 35 3.52 14.23 15.03
C MET A 35 4.36 14.81 16.16
N LEU A 36 4.24 14.29 17.38
CA LEU A 36 4.99 14.74 18.56
C LEU A 36 6.49 14.77 18.29
N TRP A 37 7.00 13.72 17.65
CA TRP A 37 8.42 13.58 17.37
C TRP A 37 8.82 14.07 15.98
N LYS A 38 7.91 14.64 15.18
CA LYS A 38 8.14 15.03 13.78
C LYS A 38 8.91 13.96 13.01
N LEU A 39 8.36 12.74 12.96
CA LEU A 39 9.01 11.61 12.31
C LEU A 39 8.93 11.69 10.78
N PRO A 40 9.96 11.20 10.05
CA PRO A 40 9.95 11.14 8.59
C PRO A 40 9.11 9.95 8.10
N VAL A 41 7.78 10.08 8.20
CA VAL A 41 6.84 9.05 7.76
C VAL A 41 5.69 9.66 6.96
N VAL A 42 5.35 9.01 5.85
CA VAL A 42 4.11 9.28 5.11
C VAL A 42 3.15 8.13 5.40
N PHE A 43 1.98 8.46 5.90
CA PHE A 43 0.88 7.53 6.09
C PHE A 43 -0.02 7.58 4.85
N ILE A 44 -0.27 6.43 4.23
CA ILE A 44 -1.05 6.31 3.00
C ILE A 44 -2.20 5.35 3.27
N VAL A 45 -3.43 5.87 3.28
CA VAL A 45 -4.61 5.02 3.26
C VAL A 45 -5.05 4.79 1.81
N GLU A 46 -5.06 3.55 1.38
CA GLU A 46 -5.63 3.11 0.10
C GLU A 46 -7.11 2.85 0.30
N ASN A 47 -7.91 3.90 0.11
CA ASN A 47 -9.35 3.82 0.25
C ASN A 47 -9.97 3.27 -1.04
N ASN A 48 -10.25 1.97 -1.03
CA ASN A 48 -10.93 1.29 -2.14
C ASN A 48 -12.46 1.20 -1.96
N GLY A 49 -12.99 1.86 -0.93
CA GLY A 49 -14.41 1.87 -0.56
C GLY A 49 -14.87 0.73 0.35
N TYR A 50 -14.07 -0.34 0.54
CA TYR A 50 -14.51 -1.55 1.24
C TYR A 50 -13.45 -2.25 2.10
N ALA A 51 -13.76 -2.41 3.38
CA ALA A 51 -13.08 -3.31 4.29
C ALA A 51 -13.70 -4.72 4.21
N MET A 52 -13.08 -5.60 3.41
CA MET A 52 -13.69 -6.87 2.98
C MET A 52 -15.01 -6.60 2.25
N GLY A 53 -16.15 -6.73 2.94
CA GLY A 53 -17.48 -6.40 2.44
C GLY A 53 -18.17 -5.25 3.18
N THR A 54 -17.48 -4.59 4.11
CA THR A 54 -18.03 -3.45 4.85
C THR A 54 -17.66 -2.16 4.12
N SER A 55 -18.67 -1.48 3.54
CA SER A 55 -18.48 -0.17 2.90
C SER A 55 -18.00 0.88 3.91
N VAL A 56 -17.11 1.77 3.47
CA VAL A 56 -16.62 2.92 4.26
C VAL A 56 -17.76 3.75 4.85
N GLU A 57 -18.87 3.92 4.15
CA GLU A 57 -20.07 4.64 4.62
C GLU A 57 -20.66 4.06 5.90
N ARG A 58 -20.41 2.77 6.17
CA ARG A 58 -20.92 2.05 7.34
C ARG A 58 -19.92 2.00 8.49
N THR A 59 -18.72 2.59 8.32
CA THR A 59 -17.62 2.47 9.29
C THR A 59 -17.40 3.72 10.14
N ALA A 60 -17.95 4.87 9.75
CA ALA A 60 -17.84 6.12 10.50
C ALA A 60 -18.96 7.09 10.13
N ASN A 61 -19.08 8.18 10.90
CA ASN A 61 -19.99 9.29 10.62
C ASN A 61 -19.54 10.17 9.43
N HIS A 62 -18.36 9.92 8.86
CA HIS A 62 -17.88 10.55 7.63
C HIS A 62 -17.07 9.56 6.77
N THR A 63 -17.07 9.79 5.47
CA THR A 63 -16.42 8.93 4.47
C THR A 63 -15.00 9.40 4.12
N ASP A 64 -14.71 10.68 4.27
CA ASP A 64 -13.37 11.25 4.05
C ASP A 64 -12.42 10.83 5.17
N ILE A 65 -11.60 9.82 4.94
CA ILE A 65 -10.67 9.26 5.93
C ILE A 65 -9.53 10.26 6.21
N TRP A 66 -9.07 11.03 5.22
CA TRP A 66 -7.97 12.00 5.38
C TRP A 66 -8.22 13.01 6.52
N LYS A 67 -9.48 13.29 6.86
CA LYS A 67 -9.88 14.18 7.96
C LYS A 67 -9.40 13.72 9.33
N LEU A 68 -9.05 12.44 9.50
CA LEU A 68 -8.44 11.95 10.75
C LEU A 68 -7.13 12.70 11.07
N GLY A 69 -6.37 13.11 10.05
CA GLY A 69 -5.13 13.89 10.23
C GLY A 69 -5.35 15.27 10.84
N LEU A 70 -6.53 15.87 10.62
CA LEU A 70 -6.86 17.21 11.13
C LEU A 70 -6.84 17.26 12.66
N GLY A 71 -7.26 16.18 13.33
CA GLY A 71 -7.24 16.08 14.79
C GLY A 71 -5.85 16.10 15.41
N TYR A 72 -4.81 15.89 14.59
CA TYR A 72 -3.40 15.88 14.99
C TYR A 72 -2.62 17.08 14.47
N GLU A 73 -3.29 18.03 13.80
CA GLU A 73 -2.63 19.12 13.06
C GLU A 73 -1.61 18.58 12.02
N MET A 74 -1.82 17.35 11.55
CA MET A 74 -0.97 16.70 10.57
C MET A 74 -1.40 17.16 9.17
N PRO A 75 -0.46 17.60 8.30
CA PRO A 75 -0.77 17.84 6.90
C PRO A 75 -1.40 16.60 6.27
N CYS A 76 -2.60 16.79 5.74
CA CYS A 76 -3.37 15.69 5.17
C CYS A 76 -4.28 16.15 4.03
N GLY A 77 -4.68 15.20 3.20
CA GLY A 77 -5.61 15.48 2.10
C GLY A 77 -6.00 14.25 1.28
N PRO A 78 -7.09 14.37 0.51
CA PRO A 78 -7.46 13.37 -0.48
C PRO A 78 -6.57 13.48 -1.71
N VAL A 79 -6.26 12.34 -2.31
CA VAL A 79 -5.55 12.21 -3.59
C VAL A 79 -6.40 11.31 -4.48
N ASP A 80 -6.54 11.70 -5.74
CA ASP A 80 -7.13 10.83 -6.75
C ASP A 80 -6.17 9.66 -7.03
N GLY A 81 -6.43 8.53 -6.38
CA GLY A 81 -5.64 7.31 -6.49
C GLY A 81 -5.84 6.58 -7.83
N MET A 82 -6.78 7.02 -8.66
CA MET A 82 -6.97 6.54 -10.03
C MET A 82 -6.18 7.37 -11.05
N ASN A 83 -5.46 8.42 -10.61
CA ASN A 83 -4.63 9.27 -11.45
C ASN A 83 -3.15 9.20 -11.01
N PRO A 84 -2.29 8.46 -11.75
CA PRO A 84 -0.88 8.29 -11.38
C PRO A 84 -0.07 9.59 -11.27
N VAL A 85 -0.41 10.62 -12.03
CA VAL A 85 0.25 11.94 -11.94
C VAL A 85 -0.08 12.60 -10.61
N LYS A 86 -1.35 12.59 -10.19
CA LYS A 86 -1.78 13.15 -8.90
C LYS A 86 -1.16 12.41 -7.73
N VAL A 87 -1.05 11.09 -7.82
CA VAL A 87 -0.35 10.27 -6.84
C VAL A 87 1.14 10.67 -6.76
N ALA A 88 1.82 10.80 -7.91
CA ALA A 88 3.22 11.20 -7.94
C ALA A 88 3.46 12.59 -7.33
N GLU A 89 2.64 13.58 -7.69
CA GLU A 89 2.72 14.95 -7.15
C GLU A 89 2.55 14.96 -5.61
N ALA A 90 1.51 14.29 -5.10
CA ALA A 90 1.22 14.28 -3.66
C ALA A 90 2.29 13.51 -2.87
N MET A 91 2.75 12.36 -3.39
CA MET A 91 3.80 11.57 -2.77
C MET A 91 5.14 12.31 -2.76
N HIS A 92 5.49 13.01 -3.84
CA HIS A 92 6.72 13.77 -3.93
C HIS A 92 6.79 14.85 -2.83
N GLU A 93 5.75 15.68 -2.70
CA GLU A 93 5.71 16.69 -1.64
C GLU A 93 5.72 16.06 -0.23
N ALA A 94 4.93 15.01 -0.02
CA ALA A 94 4.86 14.35 1.29
C ALA A 94 6.21 13.75 1.71
N ILE A 95 6.92 13.12 0.78
CA ILE A 95 8.25 12.52 1.01
C ILE A 95 9.28 13.61 1.25
N ASP A 96 9.30 14.67 0.43
CA ASP A 96 10.27 15.73 0.59
C ASP A 96 10.05 16.49 1.89
N ARG A 97 8.80 16.74 2.28
CA ARG A 97 8.45 17.32 3.59
C ARG A 97 8.97 16.46 4.75
N ALA A 98 8.73 15.15 4.69
CA ALA A 98 9.22 14.21 5.70
C ALA A 98 10.76 14.22 5.78
N ARG A 99 11.43 14.24 4.62
CA ARG A 99 12.91 14.25 4.52
C ARG A 99 13.53 15.54 5.03
N ARG A 100 12.87 16.69 4.85
CA ARG A 100 13.32 18.00 5.39
C ARG A 100 13.09 18.16 6.90
N GLY A 101 12.49 17.16 7.56
CA GLY A 101 12.29 17.16 9.01
C GLY A 101 11.03 17.88 9.49
N ASP A 102 10.14 18.26 8.58
CA ASP A 102 8.90 18.97 8.90
C ASP A 102 7.85 18.03 9.54
N GLY A 103 8.12 16.73 9.58
CA GLY A 103 7.31 15.70 10.21
C GLY A 103 6.47 14.91 9.22
N PRO A 104 5.43 14.20 9.70
CA PRO A 104 4.67 13.28 8.87
C PRO A 104 3.58 13.96 8.03
N THR A 105 3.07 13.21 7.05
CA THR A 105 1.94 13.60 6.18
C THR A 105 0.96 12.42 6.10
N PHE A 106 -0.34 12.67 6.05
CA PHE A 106 -1.36 11.64 5.87
C PHE A 106 -2.18 11.83 4.58
N LEU A 107 -2.09 10.89 3.65
CA LEU A 107 -2.76 10.94 2.36
C LEU A 107 -3.83 9.85 2.25
N GLU A 108 -5.02 10.23 1.79
CA GLU A 108 -6.06 9.28 1.37
C GLU A 108 -6.04 9.12 -0.14
N MET A 109 -5.55 7.97 -0.60
CA MET A 109 -5.61 7.57 -2.00
C MET A 109 -7.01 7.02 -2.27
N LYS A 110 -7.86 7.82 -2.91
CA LYS A 110 -9.19 7.39 -3.35
C LYS A 110 -9.04 6.53 -4.60
N THR A 111 -9.21 5.22 -4.44
CA THR A 111 -8.95 4.22 -5.48
C THR A 111 -10.06 3.17 -5.48
N TYR A 112 -9.87 2.06 -6.22
CA TYR A 112 -10.87 1.01 -6.29
C TYR A 112 -10.28 -0.38 -6.52
N ARG A 113 -10.84 -1.39 -5.82
CA ARG A 113 -10.42 -2.80 -5.95
C ARG A 113 -11.34 -3.55 -6.91
N TYR A 114 -10.91 -3.82 -8.14
CA TYR A 114 -11.77 -4.48 -9.15
C TYR A 114 -12.19 -5.92 -8.80
N ARG A 115 -11.32 -6.68 -8.11
CA ARG A 115 -11.59 -8.06 -7.68
C ARG A 115 -12.11 -8.11 -6.25
N GLY A 116 -12.57 -9.26 -5.80
CA GLY A 116 -13.07 -9.44 -4.44
C GLY A 116 -12.00 -9.31 -3.37
N HIS A 117 -12.46 -9.39 -2.11
CA HIS A 117 -11.71 -9.68 -0.88
C HIS A 117 -10.37 -10.35 -1.11
N SER A 118 -10.57 -11.57 -1.58
CA SER A 118 -9.63 -12.62 -1.81
C SER A 118 -10.19 -13.48 -2.94
N MET A 119 -9.48 -14.54 -3.30
CA MET A 119 -9.94 -15.48 -4.33
C MET A 119 -11.28 -16.16 -4.00
N SER A 120 -11.69 -16.20 -2.72
CA SER A 120 -12.93 -16.83 -2.27
C SER A 120 -14.10 -15.86 -2.08
N ASP A 121 -13.90 -14.55 -2.29
CA ASP A 121 -14.94 -13.54 -2.06
C ASP A 121 -15.87 -13.36 -3.26
N ALA A 122 -17.16 -13.65 -3.04
CA ALA A 122 -18.24 -13.55 -4.03
C ALA A 122 -18.77 -12.13 -4.28
N GLN A 123 -18.34 -11.12 -3.49
CA GLN A 123 -18.58 -9.68 -3.75
C GLN A 123 -20.05 -9.22 -3.71
N HIS A 124 -20.91 -9.86 -2.91
CA HIS A 124 -22.34 -9.52 -2.83
C HIS A 124 -22.67 -8.13 -2.26
N TYR A 125 -21.67 -7.38 -1.80
CA TYR A 125 -21.81 -6.08 -1.12
C TYR A 125 -21.66 -4.86 -2.05
N ARG A 126 -21.47 -5.08 -3.35
CA ARG A 126 -21.33 -4.04 -4.37
C ARG A 126 -21.93 -4.49 -5.70
N THR A 127 -22.25 -3.54 -6.57
CA THR A 127 -22.87 -3.85 -7.87
C THR A 127 -21.82 -4.05 -8.95
N LYS A 128 -22.19 -4.71 -10.05
CA LYS A 128 -21.29 -4.82 -11.21
C LYS A 128 -21.12 -3.47 -11.88
N GLU A 129 -22.19 -2.69 -11.93
CA GLU A 129 -22.24 -1.36 -12.52
C GLU A 129 -21.24 -0.43 -11.84
N GLU A 130 -21.16 -0.46 -10.50
CA GLU A 130 -20.17 0.32 -9.74
C GLU A 130 -18.73 -0.02 -10.16
N VAL A 131 -18.41 -1.31 -10.27
CA VAL A 131 -17.08 -1.77 -10.71
C VAL A 131 -16.78 -1.28 -12.12
N GLU A 132 -17.74 -1.38 -13.04
CA GLU A 132 -17.58 -0.96 -14.44
C GLU A 132 -17.41 0.56 -14.56
N GLU A 133 -18.03 1.38 -13.72
CA GLU A 133 -17.76 2.83 -13.70
C GLU A 133 -16.30 3.13 -13.33
N TYR A 134 -15.74 2.44 -12.33
CA TYR A 134 -14.33 2.62 -11.96
C TYR A 134 -13.34 2.05 -13.01
N ARG A 135 -13.76 1.10 -13.84
CA ARG A 135 -12.93 0.62 -14.97
C ARG A 135 -12.79 1.65 -16.08
N LYS A 136 -13.74 2.57 -16.24
CA LYS A 136 -13.63 3.65 -17.24
C LYS A 136 -12.50 4.63 -16.93
N ILE A 137 -12.09 4.70 -15.68
CA ILE A 137 -10.99 5.54 -15.19
C ILE A 137 -9.80 4.68 -14.76
N ASP A 138 -9.57 3.53 -15.41
CA ASP A 138 -8.42 2.67 -15.10
C ASP A 138 -7.09 3.43 -15.27
N PRO A 139 -6.24 3.51 -14.22
CA PRO A 139 -4.98 4.25 -14.29
C PRO A 139 -4.01 3.70 -15.34
N ILE A 140 -4.06 2.40 -15.65
CA ILE A 140 -3.19 1.79 -16.67
C ILE A 140 -3.60 2.28 -18.06
N THR A 141 -4.90 2.25 -18.36
CA THR A 141 -5.41 2.72 -19.65
C THR A 141 -5.17 4.21 -19.84
N GLN A 142 -5.38 5.02 -18.79
CA GLN A 142 -5.06 6.46 -18.84
C GLN A 142 -3.59 6.72 -19.19
N VAL A 143 -2.66 5.98 -18.58
CA VAL A 143 -1.23 6.12 -18.87
C VAL A 143 -0.90 5.66 -20.29
N LEU A 144 -1.48 4.55 -20.74
CA LEU A 144 -1.32 4.05 -22.10
C LEU A 144 -1.78 5.07 -23.14
N ASP A 145 -2.94 5.68 -22.94
CA ASP A 145 -3.47 6.71 -23.83
C ASP A 145 -2.54 7.92 -23.89
N ILE A 146 -2.04 8.39 -22.75
CA ILE A 146 -1.04 9.48 -22.70
C ILE A 146 0.23 9.12 -23.49
N ILE A 147 0.75 7.90 -23.32
CA ILE A 147 1.93 7.44 -24.05
C ILE A 147 1.69 7.48 -25.56
N LYS A 148 0.53 6.99 -26.02
CA LYS A 148 0.18 6.95 -27.45
C LYS A 148 -0.06 8.35 -28.02
N ASP A 149 -0.84 9.17 -27.35
CA ASP A 149 -1.18 10.53 -27.77
C ASP A 149 0.07 11.41 -27.90
N ASN A 150 1.03 11.25 -26.99
CA ASN A 150 2.29 11.98 -27.01
C ASN A 150 3.39 11.28 -27.82
N LYS A 151 3.12 10.09 -28.39
CA LYS A 151 4.06 9.28 -29.16
C LYS A 151 5.36 8.99 -28.40
N TYR A 152 5.25 8.71 -27.11
CA TYR A 152 6.41 8.34 -26.27
C TYR A 152 6.86 6.89 -26.51
N ALA A 153 5.99 6.05 -27.05
CA ALA A 153 6.28 4.71 -27.52
C ALA A 153 5.33 4.33 -28.68
N SER A 154 5.81 3.46 -29.55
CA SER A 154 5.03 2.79 -30.59
C SER A 154 4.25 1.59 -30.03
N ASP A 155 3.25 1.11 -30.77
CA ASP A 155 2.51 -0.12 -30.40
C ASP A 155 3.44 -1.35 -30.31
N GLU A 156 4.48 -1.42 -31.16
CA GLU A 156 5.47 -2.52 -31.15
C GLU A 156 6.36 -2.48 -29.88
N GLU A 157 6.75 -1.28 -29.43
CA GLU A 157 7.49 -1.10 -28.17
C GLU A 157 6.63 -1.44 -26.96
N ILE A 158 5.33 -1.08 -26.97
CA ILE A 158 4.38 -1.43 -25.92
C ILE A 158 4.19 -2.95 -25.86
N GLU A 159 3.97 -3.61 -27.00
CA GLU A 159 3.85 -5.08 -27.07
C GLU A 159 5.13 -5.78 -26.59
N THR A 160 6.29 -5.21 -26.91
CA THR A 160 7.58 -5.71 -26.41
C THR A 160 7.67 -5.64 -24.89
N ILE A 161 7.18 -4.55 -24.28
CA ILE A 161 7.12 -4.41 -22.81
C ILE A 161 6.17 -5.44 -22.21
N ASP A 162 4.98 -5.61 -22.79
CA ASP A 162 3.98 -6.58 -22.30
C ASP A 162 4.50 -8.01 -22.34
N ASN A 163 5.15 -8.41 -23.44
CA ASN A 163 5.72 -9.75 -23.56
C ASN A 163 6.85 -9.97 -22.56
N ARG A 164 7.73 -8.98 -22.37
CA ARG A 164 8.79 -9.05 -21.34
C ARG A 164 8.22 -9.20 -19.93
N VAL A 165 7.13 -8.49 -19.60
CA VAL A 165 6.49 -8.61 -18.27
C VAL A 165 5.83 -9.98 -18.11
N LYS A 166 5.17 -10.52 -19.14
CA LYS A 166 4.61 -11.88 -19.10
C LYS A 166 5.68 -12.93 -18.86
N ASP A 167 6.78 -12.86 -19.61
CA ASP A 167 7.90 -13.80 -19.47
C ASP A 167 8.48 -13.75 -18.05
N LEU A 168 8.65 -12.55 -17.49
CA LEU A 168 9.13 -12.37 -16.11
C LEU A 168 8.18 -12.97 -15.07
N VAL A 169 6.86 -12.77 -15.22
CA VAL A 169 5.87 -13.37 -14.31
C VAL A 169 5.93 -14.90 -14.38
N SER A 170 6.01 -15.47 -15.59
CA SER A 170 6.14 -16.93 -15.76
C SER A 170 7.44 -17.48 -15.16
N GLU A 171 8.55 -16.71 -15.23
CA GLU A 171 9.80 -17.08 -14.55
C GLU A 171 9.63 -17.09 -13.02
N CYS A 172 8.96 -16.08 -12.45
CA CYS A 172 8.67 -16.02 -11.01
C CYS A 172 7.78 -17.18 -10.55
N GLU A 173 6.73 -17.51 -11.32
CA GLU A 173 5.84 -18.65 -11.04
C GLU A 173 6.63 -19.97 -11.04
N LYS A 174 7.41 -20.21 -12.09
CA LYS A 174 8.25 -21.41 -12.19
C LYS A 174 9.24 -21.51 -11.05
N PHE A 175 9.92 -20.41 -10.71
CA PHE A 175 10.85 -20.38 -9.59
C PHE A 175 10.14 -20.71 -8.27
N ALA A 176 8.94 -20.18 -8.03
CA ALA A 176 8.17 -20.46 -6.83
C ALA A 176 7.70 -21.93 -6.74
N GLU A 177 7.27 -22.52 -7.86
CA GLU A 177 6.81 -23.91 -7.93
C GLU A 177 7.95 -24.93 -7.83
N GLU A 178 9.10 -24.65 -8.43
CA GLU A 178 10.27 -25.53 -8.42
C GLU A 178 11.13 -25.37 -7.16
N SER A 179 10.92 -24.30 -6.38
CA SER A 179 11.63 -24.09 -5.13
C SER A 179 11.31 -25.20 -4.12
N PRO A 180 12.32 -25.79 -3.46
CA PRO A 180 12.06 -26.78 -2.43
C PRO A 180 11.32 -26.13 -1.26
N TYR A 181 10.47 -26.92 -0.60
CA TYR A 181 9.91 -26.51 0.68
C TYR A 181 11.04 -26.20 1.68
N PRO A 182 10.86 -25.21 2.59
CA PRO A 182 11.84 -24.93 3.62
C PRO A 182 12.03 -26.15 4.52
N ASP A 183 13.27 -26.37 4.97
CA ASP A 183 13.57 -27.42 5.93
C ASP A 183 12.76 -27.23 7.23
N MET A 184 12.27 -28.32 7.82
CA MET A 184 11.46 -28.25 9.05
C MET A 184 12.19 -27.55 10.20
N SER A 185 13.52 -27.60 10.24
CA SER A 185 14.34 -26.90 11.24
C SER A 185 14.14 -25.38 11.24
N VAL A 186 13.77 -24.79 10.09
CA VAL A 186 13.48 -23.34 9.96
C VAL A 186 12.36 -22.91 10.90
N MET A 187 11.35 -23.78 11.12
CA MET A 187 10.25 -23.52 12.05
C MET A 187 10.74 -23.21 13.48
N TYR A 188 11.89 -23.78 13.88
CA TYR A 188 12.48 -23.58 15.20
C TYR A 188 13.54 -22.48 15.21
N ASN A 189 14.34 -22.39 14.15
CA ASN A 189 15.51 -21.52 14.09
C ASN A 189 15.18 -20.02 13.94
N VAL A 190 13.95 -19.68 13.52
CA VAL A 190 13.53 -18.27 13.31
C VAL A 190 12.74 -17.68 14.47
N VAL A 191 12.59 -18.40 15.58
CA VAL A 191 11.81 -17.95 16.74
C VAL A 191 12.65 -17.13 17.73
N TYR A 192 13.89 -17.56 17.97
CA TYR A 192 14.84 -16.90 18.88
C TYR A 192 16.22 -16.85 18.24
N GLU A 193 16.99 -15.81 18.55
CA GLU A 193 18.40 -15.70 18.15
C GLU A 193 19.26 -16.81 18.78
N GLN A 194 18.95 -17.19 20.02
CA GLN A 194 19.72 -18.19 20.76
C GLN A 194 19.57 -19.58 20.14
N GLU A 195 20.68 -20.14 19.67
CA GLU A 195 20.72 -21.46 19.03
C GLU A 195 20.21 -22.59 19.94
N ASN A 196 20.60 -22.54 21.23
CA ASN A 196 20.24 -23.49 22.28
C ASN A 196 19.14 -22.95 23.20
N TYR A 197 18.00 -22.55 22.61
CA TYR A 197 16.89 -22.01 23.38
C TYR A 197 16.23 -23.12 24.23
N PRO A 198 16.24 -23.03 25.57
CA PRO A 198 15.93 -24.16 26.47
C PRO A 198 14.45 -24.57 26.49
N PHE A 199 13.57 -23.79 25.86
CA PHE A 199 12.12 -24.05 25.82
C PHE A 199 11.64 -24.64 24.47
N LEU A 200 12.55 -25.15 23.64
CA LEU A 200 12.23 -25.92 22.43
C LEU A 200 12.63 -27.40 22.57
N PRO A 201 12.02 -28.17 23.51
CA PRO A 201 12.39 -29.56 23.77
C PRO A 201 12.08 -30.51 22.59
N HIS A 202 11.27 -30.06 21.63
CA HIS A 202 10.89 -30.80 20.42
C HIS A 202 11.65 -30.37 19.17
N LYS A 203 12.67 -29.50 19.30
CA LYS A 203 13.52 -29.11 18.18
C LYS A 203 14.15 -30.38 17.60
N LEU A 204 13.85 -30.64 16.33
CA LEU A 204 14.47 -31.73 15.58
C LEU A 204 15.97 -31.40 15.49
N GLN A 205 16.82 -32.35 15.91
CA GLN A 205 18.28 -32.24 15.77
C GLN A 205 18.68 -32.37 14.30
#